data_AF-X0HZ61-F1
#
_entry.id   AF-X0HZ61-F1
#
_cell.length_a   1.000
_cell.length_b   1.000
_cell.length_c   1.000
_cell.angle_alpha   90.00
_cell.angle_beta   90.00
_cell.angle_gamma   90.00
#
_symmetry.space_group_name_H-M   'P 1'
#
loop_
_entity.id
_entity.type
_entity.pdbx_description
1 polymer ?
#
loop_
_entity_poly.entity_id
_entity_poly.type
_entity_poly.pdbx_seq_one_letter_code
_entity_poly.pdbx_strand_id
1 'polypeptide(L)'
;MASQSQPVPEGMENFVVGLIGMGDMGKMYAERLSAAGWRIMACDREENQEKLQKEYAGNKNIEICRNGHYVSRASDYIIYSVEAAVIDRVIAQYGPSTKLGAIVGGQTSCKSPEIAAFEAHLPTDVDIISCHSLHGPNVDPTNQPLVLIQHRAPDSALRKVEIVLSCLRSKFVHLSAREHDRITADTQAVTHAAFLSMGKAWHANKQFPWELSRYVGGIENVKVNLMLRIYSQKWHVYAGLAILNPEASEQISQYARSVTDLYKLMLEGNREGFRERVYRARDKVFGPSTSWDTRPLLEPSILSSFSLGTPTDEPRPNNHLSILAMVDCWAALNIVPYDHMLCSTPLFRLRLGVTEYLFRNEDVLDAAIETAIEDKTYRSDDLEFTFAARAWAECVNLGHFETWEKRFVSTQQFFEPRFEEAKVVGNQMMKKILENSKDN
;
A
#
# COMPACT_ATOMS: atom_id res chain seq x y z
N MET A 1 -3.71 30.06 -6.58
CA MET A 1 -5.11 30.53 -6.71
C MET A 1 -5.83 30.13 -5.43
N ALA A 2 -6.39 31.10 -4.70
CA ALA A 2 -7.10 30.85 -3.44
C ALA A 2 -8.29 29.91 -3.68
N SER A 3 -8.46 28.91 -2.83
CA SER A 3 -9.55 27.93 -2.94
C SER A 3 -10.88 28.63 -2.72
N GLN A 4 -11.77 28.59 -3.71
CA GLN A 4 -13.19 28.79 -3.43
C GLN A 4 -13.64 27.58 -2.60
N SER A 5 -13.85 27.80 -1.30
CA SER A 5 -14.56 26.86 -0.43
C SER A 5 -15.92 26.60 -1.07
N GLN A 6 -16.21 25.37 -1.49
CA GLN A 6 -17.59 25.03 -1.79
C GLN A 6 -18.37 25.10 -0.47
N PRO A 7 -19.37 25.99 -0.34
CA PRO A 7 -20.16 26.06 0.88
C PRO A 7 -20.90 24.74 1.08
N VAL A 8 -21.10 24.36 2.36
CA VAL A 8 -21.96 23.23 2.73
C VAL A 8 -23.31 23.38 2.02
N PRO A 9 -23.78 22.36 1.28
CA PRO A 9 -25.03 22.49 0.51
C PRO A 9 -26.24 22.78 1.38
N GLU A 10 -27.22 23.47 0.78
CA GLU A 10 -28.51 23.73 1.42
C GLU A 10 -29.18 22.41 1.84
N GLY A 11 -29.69 22.35 3.07
CA GLY A 11 -30.25 21.16 3.70
C GLY A 11 -29.25 20.26 4.44
N MET A 12 -27.95 20.61 4.45
CA MET A 12 -26.91 19.92 5.22
C MET A 12 -26.18 20.84 6.21
N GLU A 13 -26.73 22.00 6.54
CA GLU A 13 -26.10 23.03 7.38
C GLU A 13 -25.79 22.53 8.80
N ASN A 14 -26.61 21.59 9.30
CA ASN A 14 -26.44 20.97 10.61
C ASN A 14 -25.78 19.60 10.55
N PHE A 15 -25.28 19.17 9.39
CA PHE A 15 -24.68 17.85 9.21
C PHE A 15 -23.32 17.79 9.89
N VAL A 16 -23.16 16.86 10.84
CA VAL A 16 -21.95 16.71 11.64
C VAL A 16 -21.16 15.49 11.20
N VAL A 17 -19.87 15.68 10.91
CA VAL A 17 -18.94 14.58 10.64
C VAL A 17 -18.17 14.21 11.90
N GLY A 18 -18.22 12.94 12.27
CA GLY A 18 -17.50 12.36 13.39
C GLY A 18 -16.20 11.72 12.94
N LEU A 19 -15.09 11.97 13.63
CA LEU A 19 -13.80 11.33 13.37
C LEU A 19 -13.31 10.62 14.64
N ILE A 20 -13.21 9.30 14.58
CA ILE A 20 -12.67 8.49 15.68
C ILE A 20 -11.30 7.98 15.27
N GLY A 21 -10.26 8.55 15.90
CA GLY A 21 -8.86 8.36 15.53
C GLY A 21 -8.31 9.60 14.82
N MET A 22 -7.50 10.39 15.54
CA MET A 22 -6.81 11.60 15.08
C MET A 22 -5.30 11.36 14.91
N GLY A 23 -4.96 10.21 14.32
CA GLY A 23 -3.65 9.98 13.72
C GLY A 23 -3.47 10.79 12.43
N ASP A 24 -2.40 10.52 11.69
CA ASP A 24 -2.01 11.34 10.52
C ASP A 24 -3.13 11.46 9.47
N MET A 25 -3.83 10.36 9.15
CA MET A 25 -4.97 10.36 8.22
C MET A 25 -6.22 11.04 8.80
N GLY A 26 -6.54 10.80 10.08
CA GLY A 26 -7.68 11.41 10.74
C GLY A 26 -7.57 12.92 10.81
N LYS A 27 -6.37 13.44 11.12
CA LYS A 27 -6.05 14.87 11.09
C LYS A 27 -6.21 15.46 9.69
N MET A 28 -5.70 14.78 8.65
CA MET A 28 -5.86 15.21 7.27
C MET A 28 -7.35 15.35 6.90
N TYR A 29 -8.20 14.39 7.28
CA TYR A 29 -9.65 14.46 7.05
C TYR A 29 -10.28 15.62 7.84
N ALA A 30 -9.95 15.77 9.13
CA ALA A 30 -10.48 16.84 9.98
C ALA A 30 -10.19 18.23 9.41
N GLU A 31 -8.95 18.46 8.97
CA GLU A 31 -8.50 19.74 8.41
C GLU A 31 -9.17 20.04 7.07
N ARG A 32 -9.23 19.06 6.16
CA ARG A 32 -9.83 19.26 4.83
C ARG A 32 -11.34 19.48 4.92
N LEU A 33 -12.03 18.68 5.73
CA LEU A 33 -13.47 18.79 5.89
C LEU A 33 -13.86 20.09 6.61
N SER A 34 -13.13 20.46 7.68
CA SER A 34 -13.39 21.72 8.40
C SER A 34 -13.11 22.95 7.53
N ALA A 35 -12.08 22.92 6.68
CA ALA A 35 -11.79 23.97 5.71
C ALA A 35 -12.87 24.11 4.62
N ALA A 36 -13.61 23.03 4.34
CA ALA A 36 -14.79 23.04 3.46
C ALA A 36 -16.07 23.50 4.18
N GLY A 37 -15.99 23.82 5.48
CA GLY A 37 -17.12 24.34 6.26
C GLY A 37 -17.92 23.27 7.01
N TRP A 38 -17.55 21.99 6.93
CA TRP A 38 -18.22 20.94 7.70
C TRP A 38 -17.95 21.08 9.20
N ARG A 39 -18.97 20.83 10.02
CA ARG A 39 -18.80 20.70 11.47
C ARG A 39 -18.25 19.33 11.82
N ILE A 40 -17.12 19.31 12.51
CA ILE A 40 -16.37 18.10 12.87
C ILE A 40 -16.43 17.89 14.37
N MET A 41 -16.77 16.67 14.79
CA MET A 41 -16.54 16.18 16.13
C MET A 41 -15.48 15.09 16.08
N ALA A 42 -14.41 15.22 16.84
CA ALA A 42 -13.29 14.31 16.73
C ALA A 42 -12.79 13.83 18.09
N CYS A 43 -12.28 12.61 18.14
CA CYS A 43 -11.58 12.09 19.32
C CYS A 43 -10.41 11.20 18.93
N ASP A 44 -9.53 10.98 19.89
CA ASP A 44 -8.46 9.98 19.85
C ASP A 44 -8.42 9.25 21.20
N ARG A 45 -7.32 8.54 21.49
CA ARG A 45 -7.01 8.04 22.84
C ARG A 45 -7.09 9.20 23.84
N GLU A 46 -7.65 8.94 25.03
CA GLU A 46 -7.90 9.98 26.04
C GLU A 46 -6.62 10.76 26.41
N GLU A 47 -5.46 10.08 26.43
CA GLU A 47 -4.14 10.69 26.67
C GLU A 47 -3.75 11.79 25.66
N ASN A 48 -4.32 11.77 24.45
CA ASN A 48 -4.07 12.76 23.40
C ASN A 48 -5.07 13.93 23.43
N GLN A 49 -6.12 13.88 24.26
CA GLN A 49 -7.22 14.83 24.24
C GLN A 49 -6.74 16.28 24.46
N GLU A 50 -6.00 16.54 25.53
CA GLU A 50 -5.57 17.90 25.87
C GLU A 50 -4.65 18.50 24.79
N LYS A 51 -3.80 17.66 24.19
CA LYS A 51 -2.91 18.06 23.11
C LYS A 51 -3.73 18.46 21.87
N LEU A 52 -4.70 17.64 21.47
CA LEU A 52 -5.56 17.91 20.31
C LEU A 52 -6.46 19.13 20.54
N GLN A 53 -6.99 19.32 21.75
CA GLN A 53 -7.77 20.51 22.10
C GLN A 53 -6.94 21.79 21.93
N LYS A 54 -5.68 21.79 22.39
CA LYS A 54 -4.76 22.93 22.19
C LYS A 54 -4.43 23.13 20.70
N GLU A 55 -4.18 22.05 19.97
CA GLU A 55 -3.84 22.08 18.54
C GLU A 55 -4.96 22.69 17.69
N TYR A 56 -6.22 22.35 17.99
CA TYR A 56 -7.39 22.79 17.21
C TYR A 56 -8.21 23.92 17.86
N ALA A 57 -7.74 24.54 18.95
CA ALA A 57 -8.47 25.62 19.65
C ALA A 57 -8.83 26.82 18.75
N GLY A 58 -8.05 27.07 17.70
CA GLY A 58 -8.31 28.13 16.72
C GLY A 58 -9.32 27.76 15.62
N ASN A 59 -9.68 26.48 15.47
CA ASN A 59 -10.59 26.01 14.42
C ASN A 59 -12.01 25.83 14.99
N LYS A 60 -12.89 26.79 14.71
CA LYS A 60 -14.28 26.78 15.20
C LYS A 60 -15.13 25.63 14.67
N ASN A 61 -14.70 24.98 13.59
CA ASN A 61 -15.41 23.87 12.97
C ASN A 61 -14.98 22.51 13.55
N ILE A 62 -13.95 22.44 14.40
CA ILE A 62 -13.48 21.18 15.00
C ILE A 62 -13.70 21.22 16.51
N GLU A 63 -14.50 20.27 17.00
CA GLU A 63 -14.75 20.04 18.41
C GLU A 63 -14.05 18.74 18.85
N ILE A 64 -13.07 18.83 19.75
CA ILE A 64 -12.37 17.65 20.28
C ILE A 64 -13.10 17.12 21.51
N CYS A 65 -13.70 15.95 21.35
CA CYS A 65 -14.44 15.22 22.36
C CYS A 65 -13.51 14.33 23.21
N ARG A 66 -13.98 13.93 24.40
CA ARG A 66 -13.23 13.06 25.30
C ARG A 66 -12.96 11.67 24.71
N ASN A 67 -13.97 11.06 24.09
CA ASN A 67 -13.90 9.73 23.52
C ASN A 67 -14.99 9.55 22.43
N GLY A 68 -15.02 8.36 21.82
CA GLY A 68 -15.88 8.06 20.68
C GLY A 68 -17.38 7.95 21.00
N HIS A 69 -17.81 7.88 22.27
CA HIS A 69 -19.23 7.77 22.61
C HIS A 69 -20.02 9.00 22.19
N TYR A 70 -19.51 10.20 22.53
CA TYR A 70 -20.20 11.43 22.17
C TYR A 70 -20.09 11.74 20.68
N VAL A 71 -18.92 11.48 20.08
CA VAL A 71 -18.73 11.58 18.61
C VAL A 71 -19.77 10.71 17.89
N SER A 72 -19.89 9.44 18.26
CA SER A 72 -20.85 8.51 17.63
C SER A 72 -22.30 8.95 17.81
N ARG A 73 -22.65 9.48 18.99
CA ARG A 73 -24.02 9.88 19.34
C ARG A 73 -24.47 11.19 18.69
N ALA A 74 -23.54 12.09 18.36
CA ALA A 74 -23.84 13.44 17.90
C ALA A 74 -23.56 13.65 16.40
N SER A 75 -22.87 12.72 15.73
CA SER A 75 -22.53 12.82 14.31
C SER A 75 -23.52 12.14 13.38
N ASP A 76 -23.68 12.69 12.18
CA ASP A 76 -24.49 12.15 11.08
C ASP A 76 -23.69 11.21 10.16
N TYR A 77 -22.38 11.43 10.05
CA TYR A 77 -21.45 10.53 9.37
C TYR A 77 -20.20 10.32 10.23
N ILE A 78 -19.94 9.09 10.67
CA ILE A 78 -18.80 8.74 11.52
C ILE A 78 -17.76 8.00 10.69
N ILE A 79 -16.50 8.47 10.73
CA ILE A 79 -15.36 7.80 10.12
C ILE A 79 -14.41 7.28 11.21
N TYR A 80 -14.26 5.96 11.27
CA TYR A 80 -13.25 5.29 12.09
C TYR A 80 -11.90 5.31 11.35
N SER A 81 -11.00 6.18 11.78
CA SER A 81 -9.63 6.33 11.26
C SER A 81 -8.61 5.78 12.26
N VAL A 82 -8.79 4.54 12.66
CA VAL A 82 -7.91 3.80 13.59
C VAL A 82 -7.14 2.68 12.86
N GLU A 83 -6.14 2.11 13.52
CA GLU A 83 -5.42 0.96 12.98
C GLU A 83 -6.35 -0.24 12.80
N ALA A 84 -6.20 -0.96 11.69
CA ALA A 84 -7.02 -2.14 11.38
C ALA A 84 -6.92 -3.23 12.45
N ALA A 85 -5.80 -3.33 13.18
CA ALA A 85 -5.61 -4.30 14.26
C ALA A 85 -6.50 -4.03 15.50
N VAL A 86 -6.99 -2.80 15.68
CA VAL A 86 -7.81 -2.42 16.84
C VAL A 86 -9.24 -2.03 16.46
N ILE A 87 -9.59 -2.09 15.17
CA ILE A 87 -10.88 -1.58 14.68
C ILE A 87 -12.06 -2.31 15.32
N ASP A 88 -12.00 -3.63 15.45
CA ASP A 88 -13.03 -4.43 16.10
C ASP A 88 -13.30 -3.96 17.54
N ARG A 89 -12.24 -3.84 18.35
CA ARG A 89 -12.35 -3.34 19.73
C ARG A 89 -12.92 -1.93 19.81
N VAL A 90 -12.50 -1.04 18.91
CA VAL A 90 -12.94 0.37 18.92
C VAL A 90 -14.41 0.49 18.50
N ILE A 91 -14.86 -0.27 17.50
CA ILE A 91 -16.26 -0.31 17.09
C ILE A 91 -17.12 -0.99 18.16
N ALA A 92 -16.65 -2.09 18.77
CA ALA A 92 -17.35 -2.72 19.90
C ALA A 92 -17.60 -1.73 21.06
N GLN A 93 -16.63 -0.83 21.30
CA GLN A 93 -16.74 0.17 22.35
C GLN A 93 -17.67 1.33 21.99
N TYR A 94 -17.55 1.90 20.79
CA TYR A 94 -18.23 3.16 20.43
C TYR A 94 -19.42 3.00 19.48
N GLY A 95 -19.44 1.96 18.66
CA GLY A 95 -20.48 1.65 17.69
C GLY A 95 -21.90 1.57 18.25
N PRO A 96 -22.14 0.96 19.44
CA PRO A 96 -23.46 0.96 20.06
C PRO A 96 -24.01 2.34 20.44
N SER A 97 -23.14 3.37 20.48
CA SER A 97 -23.55 4.75 20.79
C SER A 97 -23.96 5.55 19.55
N THR A 98 -23.89 4.95 18.35
CA THR A 98 -24.15 5.64 17.09
C THR A 98 -25.57 6.20 17.03
N LYS A 99 -25.69 7.43 16.53
CA LYS A 99 -26.96 8.12 16.29
C LYS A 99 -27.87 7.33 15.33
N LEU A 100 -29.17 7.27 15.65
CA LEU A 100 -30.21 6.68 14.80
C LEU A 100 -30.14 7.22 13.37
N GLY A 101 -30.06 6.32 12.38
CA GLY A 101 -30.00 6.69 10.96
C GLY A 101 -28.71 7.38 10.50
N ALA A 102 -27.66 7.36 11.33
CA ALA A 102 -26.36 7.86 10.93
C ALA A 102 -25.65 6.91 9.96
N ILE A 103 -24.68 7.48 9.25
CA ILE A 103 -23.79 6.75 8.35
C ILE A 103 -22.50 6.44 9.11
N VAL A 104 -22.01 5.21 9.00
CA VAL A 104 -20.74 4.79 9.60
C VAL A 104 -19.83 4.22 8.52
N GLY A 105 -18.59 4.69 8.51
CA GLY A 105 -17.53 4.21 7.65
C GLY A 105 -16.23 4.05 8.41
N GLY A 106 -15.29 3.32 7.83
CA GLY A 106 -13.91 3.30 8.30
C GLY A 106 -12.97 3.70 7.18
N GLN A 107 -11.78 4.16 7.56
CA GLN A 107 -10.71 4.55 6.63
C GLN A 107 -9.56 3.53 6.67
N THR A 108 -9.80 2.28 7.07
CA THR A 108 -8.71 1.30 7.13
C THR A 108 -8.25 0.86 5.74
N SER A 109 -7.06 0.28 5.66
CA SER A 109 -6.53 -0.27 4.41
C SER A 109 -7.04 -1.67 4.06
N CYS A 110 -7.78 -2.34 4.96
CA CYS A 110 -8.37 -3.67 4.76
C CYS A 110 -9.84 -3.63 5.16
N LYS A 111 -10.75 -4.03 4.27
CA LYS A 111 -12.18 -3.86 4.48
C LYS A 111 -12.82 -5.08 5.13
N SER A 112 -12.30 -6.28 4.89
CA SER A 112 -12.82 -7.51 5.51
C SER A 112 -12.94 -7.44 7.04
N PRO A 113 -11.89 -7.11 7.82
CA PRO A 113 -12.01 -7.01 9.28
C PRO A 113 -12.89 -5.83 9.73
N GLU A 114 -12.88 -4.73 8.97
CA GLU A 114 -13.66 -3.53 9.26
C GLU A 114 -15.16 -3.80 9.08
N ILE A 115 -15.55 -4.41 7.96
CA ILE A 115 -16.94 -4.80 7.70
C ILE A 115 -17.42 -5.83 8.71
N ALA A 116 -16.61 -6.83 9.04
CA ALA A 116 -16.97 -7.82 10.07
C ALA A 116 -17.24 -7.16 11.44
N ALA A 117 -16.41 -6.19 11.83
CA ALA A 117 -16.63 -5.43 13.05
C ALA A 117 -17.90 -4.56 12.99
N PHE A 118 -18.17 -3.94 11.85
CA PHE A 118 -19.41 -3.17 11.68
C PHE A 118 -20.66 -4.06 11.77
N GLU A 119 -20.65 -5.23 11.13
CA GLU A 119 -21.77 -6.17 11.20
C GLU A 119 -21.99 -6.73 12.61
N ALA A 120 -20.91 -6.94 13.37
CA ALA A 120 -21.01 -7.50 14.72
C ALA A 120 -21.52 -6.49 15.76
N HIS A 121 -21.12 -5.22 15.65
CA HIS A 121 -21.26 -4.26 16.76
C HIS A 121 -22.14 -3.04 16.45
N LEU A 122 -22.42 -2.74 15.18
CA LEU A 122 -23.27 -1.61 14.86
C LEU A 122 -24.76 -1.96 14.94
N PRO A 123 -25.60 -1.04 15.43
CA PRO A 123 -27.06 -1.17 15.36
C PRO A 123 -27.58 -1.44 13.94
N THR A 124 -28.78 -2.02 13.80
CA THR A 124 -29.36 -2.36 12.47
C THR A 124 -29.94 -1.16 11.74
N ASP A 125 -30.17 -0.05 12.45
CA ASP A 125 -30.76 1.20 11.99
C ASP A 125 -29.73 2.23 11.52
N VAL A 126 -28.48 1.79 11.29
CA VAL A 126 -27.39 2.62 10.77
C VAL A 126 -26.93 2.13 9.39
N ASP A 127 -26.56 3.09 8.56
CA ASP A 127 -26.05 2.87 7.22
C ASP A 127 -24.53 2.65 7.27
N ILE A 128 -24.02 1.67 6.53
CA ILE A 128 -22.58 1.34 6.46
C ILE A 128 -22.04 1.73 5.08
N ILE A 129 -21.22 2.78 5.07
CA ILE A 129 -20.50 3.25 3.88
C ILE A 129 -19.05 3.53 4.27
N SER A 130 -18.15 2.64 3.87
CA SER A 130 -16.72 2.74 4.14
C SER A 130 -16.00 3.50 3.02
N CYS A 131 -14.80 4.00 3.32
CA CYS A 131 -13.92 4.59 2.32
C CYS A 131 -12.45 4.15 2.49
N HIS A 132 -11.65 4.37 1.46
CA HIS A 132 -10.19 4.22 1.55
C HIS A 132 -9.51 5.18 0.59
N SER A 133 -8.73 6.10 1.15
CA SER A 133 -7.85 6.99 0.39
C SER A 133 -6.62 6.19 -0.02
N LEU A 134 -6.39 5.99 -1.32
CA LEU A 134 -5.22 5.26 -1.83
C LEU A 134 -3.96 6.14 -1.89
N HIS A 135 -3.82 7.04 -0.92
CA HIS A 135 -2.69 7.94 -0.76
C HIS A 135 -2.39 8.15 0.74
N GLY A 136 -1.16 8.55 1.04
CA GLY A 136 -0.76 8.91 2.41
C GLY A 136 -1.27 10.30 2.82
N PRO A 137 -1.18 10.62 4.13
CA PRO A 137 -1.73 11.86 4.71
C PRO A 137 -1.06 13.15 4.18
N ASN A 138 0.20 13.04 3.74
CA ASN A 138 0.98 14.17 3.23
C ASN A 138 0.85 14.37 1.71
N VAL A 139 -0.03 13.60 1.04
CA VAL A 139 -0.24 13.69 -0.41
C VAL A 139 -1.50 14.52 -0.67
N ASP A 140 -1.45 15.42 -1.67
CA ASP A 140 -2.65 16.14 -2.12
C ASP A 140 -3.69 15.14 -2.66
N PRO A 141 -4.90 15.06 -2.07
CA PRO A 141 -5.93 14.11 -2.48
C PRO A 141 -6.52 14.40 -3.87
N THR A 142 -6.23 15.57 -4.44
CA THR A 142 -6.77 15.99 -5.74
C THR A 142 -6.41 14.99 -6.84
N ASN A 143 -7.41 14.49 -7.55
CA ASN A 143 -7.32 13.44 -8.58
C ASN A 143 -6.74 12.10 -8.11
N GLN A 144 -6.48 11.93 -6.81
CA GLN A 144 -6.11 10.62 -6.26
C GLN A 144 -7.34 9.74 -6.14
N PRO A 145 -7.22 8.41 -6.27
CA PRO A 145 -8.34 7.50 -6.04
C PRO A 145 -8.81 7.53 -4.58
N LEU A 146 -10.11 7.64 -4.39
CA LEU A 146 -10.80 7.44 -3.12
C LEU A 146 -11.86 6.38 -3.32
N VAL A 147 -11.64 5.20 -2.73
CA VAL A 147 -12.60 4.10 -2.83
C VAL A 147 -13.77 4.36 -1.90
N LEU A 148 -15.00 4.18 -2.40
CA LEU A 148 -16.24 4.20 -1.61
C LEU A 148 -16.89 2.82 -1.66
N ILE A 149 -17.34 2.34 -0.50
CA ILE A 149 -17.86 0.99 -0.33
C ILE A 149 -19.21 1.06 0.37
N GLN A 150 -20.27 1.00 -0.42
CA GLN A 150 -21.65 0.96 0.04
C GLN A 150 -22.01 -0.47 0.45
N HIS A 151 -21.80 -0.82 1.72
CA HIS A 151 -22.00 -2.18 2.23
C HIS A 151 -23.45 -2.46 2.63
N ARG A 152 -24.03 -1.59 3.46
CA ARG A 152 -25.41 -1.69 3.96
C ARG A 152 -26.00 -0.30 4.07
N ALA A 153 -26.40 0.29 2.96
CA ALA A 153 -26.95 1.65 2.92
C ALA A 153 -27.76 1.90 1.63
N PRO A 154 -28.75 2.81 1.64
CA PRO A 154 -29.42 3.28 0.44
C PRO A 154 -28.57 4.30 -0.34
N ASP A 155 -28.87 4.49 -1.62
CA ASP A 155 -28.15 5.44 -2.50
C ASP A 155 -28.24 6.89 -2.02
N SER A 156 -29.26 7.24 -1.23
CA SER A 156 -29.35 8.55 -0.59
C SER A 156 -28.24 8.78 0.45
N ALA A 157 -27.81 7.74 1.15
CA ALA A 157 -26.71 7.83 2.11
C ALA A 157 -25.37 7.94 1.37
N LEU A 158 -25.17 7.17 0.30
CA LEU A 158 -23.95 7.27 -0.53
C LEU A 158 -23.77 8.68 -1.09
N ARG A 159 -24.84 9.28 -1.63
CA ARG A 159 -24.80 10.66 -2.14
C ARG A 159 -24.40 11.68 -1.06
N LYS A 160 -24.83 11.50 0.20
CA LYS A 160 -24.38 12.36 1.31
C LYS A 160 -22.89 12.21 1.57
N VAL A 161 -22.37 10.97 1.56
CA VAL A 161 -20.93 10.71 1.73
C VAL A 161 -20.12 11.32 0.59
N GLU A 162 -20.57 11.17 -0.66
CA GLU A 162 -19.94 11.79 -1.83
C GLU A 162 -19.90 13.32 -1.72
N ILE A 163 -20.99 13.94 -1.28
CA ILE A 163 -21.05 15.40 -1.05
C ILE A 163 -20.01 15.80 0.02
N VAL A 164 -19.97 15.10 1.15
CA VAL A 164 -19.05 15.41 2.25
C VAL A 164 -17.59 15.27 1.79
N LEU A 165 -17.27 14.20 1.07
CA LEU A 165 -15.91 13.89 0.63
C LEU A 165 -15.49 14.63 -0.66
N SER A 166 -16.42 15.31 -1.34
CA SER A 166 -16.15 16.03 -2.59
C SER A 166 -15.07 17.11 -2.44
N CYS A 167 -14.92 17.68 -1.24
CA CYS A 167 -13.88 18.68 -0.94
C CYS A 167 -12.45 18.15 -1.09
N LEU A 168 -12.26 16.82 -1.04
CA LEU A 168 -10.98 16.18 -1.30
C LEU A 168 -10.59 16.25 -2.78
N ARG A 169 -11.57 16.46 -3.68
CA ARG A 169 -11.40 16.45 -5.14
C ARG A 169 -10.73 15.16 -5.66
N SER A 170 -10.93 14.08 -4.94
CA SER A 170 -10.47 12.75 -5.30
C SER A 170 -11.36 12.16 -6.38
N LYS A 171 -10.82 11.21 -7.16
CA LYS A 171 -11.61 10.42 -8.08
C LYS A 171 -12.29 9.30 -7.29
N PHE A 172 -13.61 9.36 -7.15
CA PHE A 172 -14.36 8.30 -6.49
C PHE A 172 -14.30 7.01 -7.32
N VAL A 173 -14.05 5.90 -6.63
CA VAL A 173 -14.06 4.55 -7.20
C VAL A 173 -14.98 3.70 -6.33
N HIS A 174 -16.07 3.21 -6.90
CA HIS A 174 -17.05 2.41 -6.16
C HIS A 174 -16.71 0.93 -6.28
N LEU A 175 -16.52 0.25 -5.14
CA LEU A 175 -16.17 -1.16 -5.07
C LEU A 175 -16.94 -1.82 -3.92
N SER A 176 -17.18 -3.13 -4.01
CA SER A 176 -17.50 -3.93 -2.84
C SER A 176 -16.26 -4.11 -1.95
N ALA A 177 -16.48 -4.47 -0.67
CA ALA A 177 -15.38 -4.76 0.27
C ALA A 177 -14.47 -5.88 -0.24
N ARG A 178 -15.06 -6.90 -0.88
CA ARG A 178 -14.32 -8.03 -1.46
C ARG A 178 -13.47 -7.62 -2.66
N GLU A 179 -14.04 -6.84 -3.59
CA GLU A 179 -13.29 -6.34 -4.75
C GLU A 179 -12.14 -5.43 -4.31
N HIS A 180 -12.38 -4.55 -3.33
CA HIS A 180 -11.35 -3.71 -2.74
C HIS A 180 -10.19 -4.55 -2.17
N ASP A 181 -10.49 -5.53 -1.32
CA ASP A 181 -9.45 -6.33 -0.67
C ASP A 181 -8.67 -7.17 -1.68
N ARG A 182 -9.34 -7.71 -2.71
CA ARG A 182 -8.68 -8.40 -3.82
C ARG A 182 -7.74 -7.46 -4.59
N ILE A 183 -8.23 -6.31 -5.02
CA ILE A 183 -7.44 -5.32 -5.78
C ILE A 183 -6.25 -4.83 -4.96
N THR A 184 -6.42 -4.53 -3.68
CA THR A 184 -5.32 -4.10 -2.81
C THR A 184 -4.29 -5.21 -2.59
N ALA A 185 -4.72 -6.47 -2.45
CA ALA A 185 -3.81 -7.61 -2.40
C ALA A 185 -3.01 -7.74 -3.71
N ASP A 186 -3.68 -7.81 -4.85
CA ASP A 186 -3.07 -7.96 -6.18
C ASP A 186 -2.10 -6.83 -6.51
N THR A 187 -2.38 -5.62 -6.00
CA THR A 187 -1.53 -4.45 -6.25
C THR A 187 -0.37 -4.32 -5.26
N GLN A 188 -0.47 -4.82 -4.03
CA GLN A 188 0.48 -4.46 -2.96
C GLN A 188 1.14 -5.66 -2.26
N ALA A 189 0.46 -6.79 -2.11
CA ALA A 189 0.89 -7.88 -1.20
C ALA A 189 2.25 -8.48 -1.59
N VAL A 190 2.36 -9.01 -2.81
CA VAL A 190 3.59 -9.61 -3.35
C VAL A 190 4.75 -8.60 -3.37
N THR A 191 4.42 -7.33 -3.57
CA THR A 191 5.40 -6.24 -3.65
C THR A 191 6.01 -5.93 -2.31
N HIS A 192 5.17 -5.76 -1.29
CA HIS A 192 5.64 -5.57 0.07
C HIS A 192 6.46 -6.79 0.51
N ALA A 193 5.99 -8.01 0.24
CA ALA A 193 6.70 -9.23 0.58
C ALA A 193 8.09 -9.31 -0.06
N ALA A 194 8.23 -8.95 -1.34
CA ALA A 194 9.52 -8.95 -2.01
C ALA A 194 10.48 -7.94 -1.40
N PHE A 195 10.09 -6.67 -1.26
CA PHE A 195 11.01 -5.62 -0.82
C PHE A 195 11.31 -5.67 0.69
N LEU A 196 10.38 -6.16 1.50
CA LEU A 196 10.66 -6.53 2.89
C LEU A 196 11.65 -7.69 2.96
N SER A 197 11.55 -8.67 2.06
CA SER A 197 12.52 -9.77 1.98
C SER A 197 13.91 -9.27 1.58
N MET A 198 13.99 -8.33 0.63
CA MET A 198 15.27 -7.72 0.22
C MET A 198 15.94 -6.99 1.38
N GLY A 199 15.21 -6.15 2.11
CA GLY A 199 15.77 -5.45 3.27
C GLY A 199 16.23 -6.41 4.37
N LYS A 200 15.47 -7.48 4.65
CA LYS A 200 15.91 -8.54 5.59
C LYS A 200 17.18 -9.23 5.13
N ALA A 201 17.30 -9.56 3.84
CA ALA A 201 18.48 -10.24 3.31
C ALA A 201 19.74 -9.39 3.44
N TRP A 202 19.66 -8.12 3.02
CA TRP A 202 20.78 -7.18 3.14
C TRP A 202 21.17 -6.90 4.59
N HIS A 203 20.18 -6.80 5.50
CA HIS A 203 20.46 -6.67 6.93
C HIS A 203 21.13 -7.93 7.51
N ALA A 204 20.67 -9.14 7.13
CA ALA A 204 21.31 -10.39 7.56
C ALA A 204 22.79 -10.45 7.14
N ASN A 205 23.08 -10.01 5.91
CA ASN A 205 24.44 -9.92 5.39
C ASN A 205 25.22 -8.69 5.88
N LYS A 206 24.59 -7.77 6.64
CA LYS A 206 25.15 -6.50 7.12
C LYS A 206 25.70 -5.63 5.99
N GLN A 207 24.95 -5.54 4.90
CA GLN A 207 25.35 -4.84 3.68
C GLN A 207 24.41 -3.67 3.37
N PHE A 208 25.00 -2.60 2.82
CA PHE A 208 24.27 -1.52 2.19
C PHE A 208 24.38 -1.70 0.66
N PRO A 209 23.30 -2.00 -0.06
CA PRO A 209 23.38 -2.36 -1.48
C PRO A 209 23.98 -1.25 -2.34
N TRP A 210 23.70 0.02 -2.06
CA TRP A 210 24.28 1.15 -2.80
C TRP A 210 25.79 1.36 -2.58
N GLU A 211 26.39 0.71 -1.57
CA GLU A 211 27.85 0.69 -1.37
C GLU A 211 28.53 -0.45 -2.18
N LEU A 212 27.72 -1.29 -2.85
CA LEU A 212 28.17 -2.44 -3.62
C LEU A 212 27.89 -2.21 -5.10
N SER A 213 28.93 -2.14 -5.92
CA SER A 213 28.81 -1.87 -7.38
C SER A 213 27.80 -2.79 -8.09
N ARG A 214 27.60 -4.02 -7.60
CA ARG A 214 26.66 -5.00 -8.15
C ARG A 214 25.16 -4.66 -7.96
N TYR A 215 24.84 -3.65 -7.17
CA TYR A 215 23.48 -3.18 -6.88
C TYR A 215 23.27 -1.70 -7.24
N VAL A 216 24.17 -1.14 -8.06
CA VAL A 216 24.10 0.26 -8.51
C VAL A 216 23.68 0.30 -9.98
N GLY A 217 22.62 1.06 -10.28
CA GLY A 217 22.16 1.28 -11.66
C GLY A 217 20.91 0.49 -12.07
N GLY A 218 20.22 0.99 -13.10
CA GLY A 218 19.10 0.32 -13.75
C GLY A 218 17.98 -0.13 -12.78
N ILE A 219 17.54 -1.38 -12.93
CA ILE A 219 16.50 -2.00 -12.11
C ILE A 219 16.84 -1.95 -10.61
N GLU A 220 18.12 -2.05 -10.26
CA GLU A 220 18.58 -2.10 -8.87
C GLU A 220 18.24 -0.82 -8.10
N ASN A 221 18.38 0.34 -8.76
CA ASN A 221 18.02 1.63 -8.16
C ASN A 221 16.56 1.67 -7.72
N VAL A 222 15.65 1.16 -8.56
CA VAL A 222 14.23 1.11 -8.21
C VAL A 222 14.00 0.17 -7.03
N LYS A 223 14.63 -1.01 -7.03
CA LYS A 223 14.49 -1.98 -5.93
C LYS A 223 14.99 -1.41 -4.59
N VAL A 224 16.15 -0.76 -4.58
CA VAL A 224 16.72 -0.12 -3.39
C VAL A 224 15.80 1.00 -2.88
N ASN A 225 15.35 1.90 -3.76
CA ASN A 225 14.47 3.01 -3.37
C ASN A 225 13.13 2.51 -2.80
N LEU A 226 12.53 1.46 -3.41
CA LEU A 226 11.28 0.87 -2.91
C LEU A 226 11.47 0.22 -1.54
N MET A 227 12.57 -0.52 -1.34
CA MET A 227 12.91 -1.10 -0.03
C MET A 227 13.05 -0.02 1.03
N LEU A 228 13.87 1.01 0.78
CA LEU A 228 14.10 2.10 1.75
C LEU A 228 12.81 2.85 2.07
N ARG A 229 11.97 3.09 1.07
CA ARG A 229 10.65 3.70 1.26
C ARG A 229 9.74 2.86 2.14
N ILE A 230 9.77 1.53 2.02
CA ILE A 230 8.97 0.66 2.89
C ILE A 230 9.47 0.76 4.33
N TYR A 231 10.77 0.59 4.55
CA TYR A 231 11.36 0.65 5.88
C TYR A 231 11.37 2.06 6.50
N SER A 232 11.18 3.13 5.73
CA SER A 232 11.02 4.48 6.27
C SER A 232 9.60 4.79 6.80
N GLN A 233 8.68 3.83 6.76
CA GLN A 233 7.28 3.97 7.19
C GLN A 233 6.99 3.12 8.44
N LYS A 234 5.80 3.27 9.00
CA LYS A 234 5.38 2.54 10.20
C LYS A 234 5.04 1.07 9.85
N TRP A 235 5.55 0.14 10.66
CA TRP A 235 5.45 -1.30 10.41
C TRP A 235 4.00 -1.80 10.30
N HIS A 236 3.09 -1.23 11.11
CA HIS A 236 1.70 -1.67 11.23
C HIS A 236 0.88 -1.42 9.96
N VAL A 237 1.32 -0.49 9.09
CA VAL A 237 0.70 -0.26 7.78
C VAL A 237 0.86 -1.49 6.88
N TYR A 238 2.06 -2.07 6.84
CA TYR A 238 2.35 -3.26 6.03
C TYR A 238 1.83 -4.54 6.69
N ALA A 239 1.95 -4.65 8.02
CA ALA A 239 1.43 -5.79 8.77
C ALA A 239 -0.09 -5.90 8.64
N GLY A 240 -0.80 -4.77 8.77
CA GLY A 240 -2.26 -4.72 8.67
C GLY A 240 -2.76 -5.26 7.33
N LEU A 241 -2.15 -4.83 6.22
CA LEU A 241 -2.47 -5.37 4.90
C LEU A 241 -2.12 -6.85 4.80
N ALA A 242 -0.89 -7.22 5.15
CA ALA A 242 -0.39 -8.58 4.93
C ALA A 242 -1.15 -9.63 5.76
N ILE A 243 -1.45 -9.32 7.03
CA ILE A 243 -2.05 -10.26 7.99
C ILE A 243 -3.59 -10.26 7.90
N LEU A 244 -4.22 -9.10 7.76
CA LEU A 244 -5.68 -8.99 7.90
C LEU A 244 -6.45 -9.13 6.58
N ASN A 245 -5.75 -9.12 5.44
CA ASN A 245 -6.37 -9.36 4.13
C ASN A 245 -6.14 -10.82 3.72
N PRO A 246 -7.19 -11.66 3.67
CA PRO A 246 -7.05 -13.09 3.32
C PRO A 246 -6.46 -13.31 1.92
N GLU A 247 -6.80 -12.45 0.95
CA GLU A 247 -6.26 -12.53 -0.41
C GLU A 247 -4.75 -12.22 -0.42
N ALA A 248 -4.30 -11.30 0.43
CA ALA A 248 -2.88 -11.00 0.60
C ALA A 248 -2.12 -12.16 1.24
N SER A 249 -2.71 -12.84 2.23
CA SER A 249 -2.10 -14.00 2.90
C SER A 249 -1.81 -15.15 1.93
N GLU A 250 -2.74 -15.47 1.04
CA GLU A 250 -2.50 -16.51 0.02
C GLU A 250 -1.41 -16.08 -0.98
N GLN A 251 -1.44 -14.81 -1.42
CA GLN A 251 -0.42 -14.28 -2.33
C GLN A 251 0.98 -14.29 -1.73
N ILE A 252 1.14 -13.92 -0.46
CA ILE A 252 2.44 -13.90 0.21
C ILE A 252 2.95 -15.33 0.40
N SER A 253 2.07 -16.28 0.73
CA SER A 253 2.40 -17.70 0.80
C SER A 253 2.86 -18.25 -0.54
N GLN A 254 2.11 -17.98 -1.62
CA GLN A 254 2.48 -18.39 -2.96
C GLN A 254 3.78 -17.71 -3.42
N TYR A 255 4.00 -16.44 -3.08
CA TYR A 255 5.23 -15.75 -3.41
C TYR A 255 6.44 -16.42 -2.75
N ALA A 256 6.35 -16.77 -1.46
CA ALA A 256 7.42 -17.50 -0.78
C ALA A 256 7.69 -18.88 -1.40
N ARG A 257 6.64 -19.60 -1.85
CA ARG A 257 6.78 -20.84 -2.63
C ARG A 257 7.50 -20.59 -3.96
N SER A 258 7.10 -19.55 -4.69
CA SER A 258 7.67 -19.18 -5.99
C SER A 258 9.16 -18.83 -5.89
N VAL A 259 9.55 -18.02 -4.89
CA VAL A 259 10.95 -17.71 -4.59
C VAL A 259 11.73 -19.00 -4.29
N THR A 260 11.18 -19.86 -3.42
CA THR A 260 11.85 -21.10 -3.00
C THR A 260 12.06 -22.06 -4.16
N ASP A 261 11.06 -22.24 -5.02
CA ASP A 261 11.13 -23.15 -6.16
C ASP A 261 12.12 -22.66 -7.22
N LEU A 262 12.09 -21.37 -7.56
CA LEU A 262 13.05 -20.77 -8.48
C LEU A 262 14.48 -20.88 -7.93
N TYR A 263 14.68 -20.59 -6.65
CA TYR A 263 15.99 -20.71 -6.02
C TYR A 263 16.53 -22.16 -6.01
N LYS A 264 15.67 -23.16 -5.81
CA LYS A 264 16.07 -24.58 -5.93
C LYS A 264 16.56 -24.93 -7.33
N LEU A 265 15.83 -24.50 -8.37
CA LEU A 265 16.24 -24.70 -9.75
C LEU A 265 17.59 -24.03 -10.05
N MET A 266 17.83 -22.83 -9.49
CA MET A 266 19.14 -22.18 -9.57
C MET A 266 20.24 -23.04 -8.91
N LEU A 267 19.98 -23.63 -7.74
CA LEU A 267 20.95 -24.46 -7.00
C LEU A 267 21.29 -25.77 -7.73
N GLU A 268 20.29 -26.37 -8.37
CA GLU A 268 20.45 -27.58 -9.17
C GLU A 268 21.19 -27.33 -10.49
N GLY A 269 21.32 -26.06 -10.90
CA GLY A 269 21.83 -25.71 -12.23
C GLY A 269 20.87 -26.10 -13.36
N ASN A 270 19.58 -26.27 -13.05
CA ASN A 270 18.57 -26.73 -14.01
C ASN A 270 18.12 -25.58 -14.92
N ARG A 271 18.95 -25.29 -15.93
CA ARG A 271 18.75 -24.20 -16.90
C ARG A 271 17.43 -24.32 -17.65
N GLU A 272 17.13 -25.50 -18.20
CA GLU A 272 15.92 -25.72 -19.00
C GLU A 272 14.66 -25.56 -18.15
N GLY A 273 14.61 -26.18 -16.96
CA GLY A 273 13.47 -26.07 -16.06
C GLY A 273 13.26 -24.66 -15.51
N PHE A 274 14.35 -23.92 -15.22
CA PHE A 274 14.26 -22.53 -14.80
C PHE A 274 13.69 -21.65 -15.93
N ARG A 275 14.23 -21.77 -17.15
CA ARG A 275 13.76 -21.03 -18.33
C ARG A 275 12.29 -21.32 -18.62
N GLU A 276 11.90 -22.59 -18.69
CA GLU A 276 10.53 -22.98 -18.99
C GLU A 276 9.54 -22.37 -17.99
N ARG A 277 9.86 -22.43 -16.68
CA ARG A 277 9.00 -21.87 -15.64
C ARG A 277 8.85 -20.36 -15.78
N VAL A 278 9.94 -19.63 -15.98
CA VAL A 278 9.95 -18.16 -16.12
C VAL A 278 9.18 -17.73 -17.37
N TYR A 279 9.40 -18.39 -18.51
CA TYR A 279 8.71 -18.06 -19.76
C TYR A 279 7.22 -18.41 -19.73
N ARG A 280 6.86 -19.53 -19.12
CA ARG A 280 5.45 -19.87 -18.90
C ARG A 280 4.74 -18.82 -18.03
N ALA A 281 5.43 -18.29 -17.02
CA ALA A 281 4.90 -17.22 -16.18
C ALA A 281 4.77 -15.90 -16.97
N ARG A 282 5.78 -15.55 -17.79
CA ARG A 282 5.74 -14.42 -18.73
C ARG A 282 4.49 -14.49 -19.61
N ASP A 283 4.29 -15.62 -20.29
CA ASP A 283 3.24 -15.75 -21.30
C ASP A 283 1.83 -15.70 -20.68
N LYS A 284 1.68 -16.13 -19.42
CA LYS A 284 0.41 -15.98 -18.70
C LYS A 284 0.10 -14.54 -18.29
N VAL A 285 1.11 -13.79 -17.86
CA VAL A 285 0.91 -12.43 -17.28
C VAL A 285 1.00 -11.34 -18.35
N PHE A 286 1.90 -11.49 -19.32
CA PHE A 286 2.22 -10.51 -20.37
C PHE A 286 1.98 -11.04 -21.79
N GLY A 287 1.27 -12.18 -21.94
CA GLY A 287 1.00 -12.77 -23.24
C GLY A 287 0.00 -11.97 -24.10
N PRO A 288 -0.20 -12.38 -25.36
CA PRO A 288 -1.05 -11.66 -26.33
C PRO A 288 -2.53 -11.56 -25.95
N SER A 289 -3.00 -12.41 -25.03
CA SER A 289 -4.40 -12.48 -24.60
C SER A 289 -4.74 -11.52 -23.45
N THR A 290 -3.76 -10.79 -22.89
CA THR A 290 -4.03 -9.81 -21.84
C THR A 290 -4.29 -8.44 -22.45
N SER A 291 -5.15 -7.62 -21.82
CA SER A 291 -5.43 -6.24 -22.24
C SER A 291 -4.35 -5.30 -21.73
N TRP A 292 -3.09 -5.54 -22.12
CA TRP A 292 -1.97 -4.70 -21.74
C TRP A 292 -1.64 -3.72 -22.88
N ASP A 293 -1.38 -2.47 -22.51
CA ASP A 293 -1.21 -1.39 -23.48
C ASP A 293 0.07 -1.60 -24.33
N THR A 294 0.03 -1.20 -25.60
CA THR A 294 1.18 -1.34 -26.50
C THR A 294 2.36 -0.46 -26.06
N ARG A 295 2.09 0.59 -25.29
CA ARG A 295 3.10 1.51 -24.76
C ARG A 295 3.63 1.05 -23.40
N PRO A 296 4.96 1.04 -23.18
CA PRO A 296 5.55 0.70 -21.87
C PRO A 296 5.09 1.66 -20.77
N LEU A 297 4.88 1.15 -19.55
CA LEU A 297 4.50 1.96 -18.39
C LEU A 297 5.61 2.91 -17.93
N LEU A 298 6.87 2.57 -18.23
CA LEU A 298 8.04 3.37 -17.88
C LEU A 298 8.96 3.51 -19.08
N GLU A 299 9.52 4.71 -19.24
CA GLU A 299 10.65 4.91 -20.13
C GLU A 299 11.93 4.33 -19.51
N PRO A 300 12.78 3.62 -20.28
CA PRO A 300 14.04 3.07 -19.78
C PRO A 300 14.97 4.10 -19.13
N SER A 301 14.90 5.36 -19.56
CA SER A 301 15.66 6.49 -19.02
C SER A 301 15.36 6.76 -17.53
N ILE A 302 14.18 6.38 -17.03
CA ILE A 302 13.79 6.52 -15.63
C ILE A 302 14.56 5.55 -14.73
N LEU A 303 14.87 4.34 -15.24
CA LEU A 303 15.57 3.29 -14.48
C LEU A 303 17.01 3.71 -14.14
N SER A 304 17.65 4.49 -15.00
CA SER A 304 19.01 5.01 -14.79
C SER A 304 19.07 6.34 -14.04
N SER A 305 17.93 7.04 -13.85
CA SER A 305 17.90 8.44 -13.40
C SER A 305 18.10 8.65 -11.87
N PHE A 306 18.13 7.60 -11.04
CA PHE A 306 17.99 7.75 -9.57
C PHE A 306 18.88 6.80 -8.76
N SER A 307 20.19 6.95 -8.89
CA SER A 307 21.18 6.15 -8.15
C SER A 307 21.52 6.77 -6.79
N LEU A 308 21.60 5.93 -5.74
CA LEU A 308 22.17 6.30 -4.43
C LEU A 308 23.70 6.06 -4.38
N GLY A 309 24.26 5.29 -5.32
CA GLY A 309 25.70 5.04 -5.44
C GLY A 309 26.31 5.67 -6.70
N THR A 310 27.63 5.75 -6.78
CA THR A 310 28.33 6.22 -7.98
C THR A 310 28.13 5.19 -9.11
N PRO A 311 27.49 5.56 -10.23
CA PRO A 311 27.28 4.63 -11.35
C PRO A 311 28.63 4.11 -11.88
N THR A 312 28.74 2.81 -12.13
CA THR A 312 29.84 2.24 -12.91
C THR A 312 29.50 2.33 -14.41
N ASP A 313 30.53 2.36 -15.27
CA ASP A 313 30.37 2.57 -16.72
C ASP A 313 29.50 1.50 -17.42
N GLU A 314 29.34 0.30 -16.83
CA GLU A 314 28.42 -0.73 -17.32
C GLU A 314 27.55 -1.32 -16.18
N PRO A 315 26.22 -1.46 -16.37
CA PRO A 315 25.36 -2.18 -15.43
C PRO A 315 25.73 -3.67 -15.41
N ARG A 316 25.93 -4.23 -14.21
CA ARG A 316 26.15 -5.68 -14.09
C ARG A 316 24.84 -6.45 -14.26
N PRO A 317 24.83 -7.57 -14.99
CA PRO A 317 23.70 -8.49 -15.02
C PRO A 317 23.33 -8.99 -13.62
N ASN A 318 22.03 -9.17 -13.38
CA ASN A 318 21.49 -9.70 -12.12
C ASN A 318 20.43 -10.76 -12.44
N ASN A 319 20.32 -11.80 -11.61
CA ASN A 319 19.32 -12.85 -11.77
C ASN A 319 17.87 -12.36 -11.53
N HIS A 320 17.71 -11.23 -10.84
CA HIS A 320 16.42 -10.63 -10.51
C HIS A 320 15.42 -11.62 -9.86
N LEU A 321 15.88 -12.55 -9.01
CA LEU A 321 15.03 -13.54 -8.33
C LEU A 321 13.79 -12.90 -7.67
N SER A 322 13.96 -11.71 -7.08
CA SER A 322 12.88 -10.97 -6.44
C SER A 322 11.77 -10.51 -7.40
N ILE A 323 12.06 -10.30 -8.69
CA ILE A 323 11.08 -9.90 -9.71
C ILE A 323 10.55 -11.14 -10.44
N LEU A 324 11.42 -12.09 -10.79
CA LEU A 324 11.02 -13.34 -11.44
C LEU A 324 9.98 -14.09 -10.60
N ALA A 325 10.19 -14.17 -9.29
CA ALA A 325 9.26 -14.80 -8.37
C ALA A 325 7.92 -14.06 -8.25
N MET A 326 7.87 -12.74 -8.51
CA MET A 326 6.58 -12.02 -8.53
C MET A 326 5.72 -12.51 -9.69
N VAL A 327 6.31 -12.62 -10.88
CA VAL A 327 5.57 -13.02 -12.09
C VAL A 327 5.19 -14.50 -12.01
N ASP A 328 6.07 -15.35 -11.49
CA ASP A 328 5.72 -16.76 -11.21
C ASP A 328 4.56 -16.88 -10.22
N CYS A 329 4.55 -16.06 -9.15
CA CYS A 329 3.44 -16.00 -8.20
C CYS A 329 2.13 -15.55 -8.86
N TRP A 330 2.16 -14.46 -9.62
CA TRP A 330 0.99 -13.96 -10.34
C TRP A 330 0.45 -15.00 -11.33
N ALA A 331 1.33 -15.66 -12.08
CA ALA A 331 0.97 -16.71 -13.02
C ALA A 331 0.37 -17.95 -12.33
N ALA A 332 0.83 -18.29 -11.12
CA ALA A 332 0.30 -19.39 -10.33
C ALA A 332 -1.11 -19.09 -9.79
N LEU A 333 -1.39 -17.83 -9.46
CA LEU A 333 -2.69 -17.39 -8.91
C LEU A 333 -3.65 -16.84 -9.97
N ASN A 334 -3.25 -16.84 -11.25
CA ASN A 334 -4.00 -16.23 -12.35
C ASN A 334 -4.31 -14.74 -12.11
N ILE A 335 -3.33 -14.00 -11.58
CA ILE A 335 -3.40 -12.56 -11.37
C ILE A 335 -2.79 -11.87 -12.58
N VAL A 336 -3.54 -10.96 -13.20
CA VAL A 336 -3.06 -10.06 -14.25
C VAL A 336 -3.06 -8.64 -13.68
N PRO A 337 -1.89 -8.07 -13.30
CA PRO A 337 -1.85 -6.78 -12.61
C PRO A 337 -2.49 -5.62 -13.38
N TYR A 338 -2.52 -5.68 -14.72
CA TYR A 338 -3.13 -4.64 -15.56
C TYR A 338 -4.65 -4.53 -15.40
N ASP A 339 -5.33 -5.59 -14.97
CA ASP A 339 -6.78 -5.57 -14.77
C ASP A 339 -7.19 -4.67 -13.60
N HIS A 340 -6.23 -4.35 -12.71
CA HIS A 340 -6.46 -3.62 -11.47
C HIS A 340 -5.87 -2.18 -11.48
N MET A 341 -5.65 -1.62 -12.67
CA MET A 341 -5.10 -0.26 -12.86
C MET A 341 -5.98 0.86 -12.28
N LEU A 342 -7.28 0.62 -12.05
CA LEU A 342 -8.21 1.60 -11.48
C LEU A 342 -7.78 2.12 -10.10
N CYS A 343 -7.13 1.27 -9.30
CA CYS A 343 -6.61 1.59 -7.97
C CYS A 343 -5.08 1.74 -7.96
N SER A 344 -4.46 1.92 -9.12
CA SER A 344 -3.00 1.96 -9.22
C SER A 344 -2.42 3.19 -8.52
N THR A 345 -1.54 2.93 -7.57
CA THR A 345 -0.69 3.95 -6.97
C THR A 345 0.54 4.21 -7.87
N PRO A 346 1.25 5.33 -7.73
CA PRO A 346 2.45 5.55 -8.54
C PRO A 346 3.56 4.52 -8.24
N LEU A 347 3.59 3.96 -7.03
CA LEU A 347 4.49 2.85 -6.67
C LEU A 347 4.13 1.55 -7.39
N PHE A 348 2.84 1.25 -7.48
CA PHE A 348 2.34 0.11 -8.25
C PHE A 348 2.76 0.23 -9.72
N ARG A 349 2.56 1.41 -10.33
CA ARG A 349 2.96 1.68 -11.72
C ARG A 349 4.47 1.54 -11.92
N LEU A 350 5.27 2.12 -11.02
CA LEU A 350 6.72 2.02 -11.07
C LEU A 350 7.17 0.56 -11.07
N ARG A 351 6.72 -0.23 -10.10
CA ARG A 351 7.13 -1.63 -10.01
C ARG A 351 6.59 -2.44 -11.19
N LEU A 352 5.33 -2.26 -11.58
CA LEU A 352 4.78 -2.97 -12.73
C LEU A 352 5.58 -2.65 -14.00
N GLY A 353 5.98 -1.40 -14.21
CA GLY A 353 6.82 -1.01 -15.34
C GLY A 353 8.23 -1.59 -15.29
N VAL A 354 8.84 -1.75 -14.10
CA VAL A 354 10.13 -2.45 -13.96
C VAL A 354 10.00 -3.93 -14.30
N THR A 355 8.95 -4.58 -13.80
CA THR A 355 8.68 -5.99 -14.10
C THR A 355 8.38 -6.16 -15.59
N GLU A 356 7.57 -5.28 -16.17
CA GLU A 356 7.28 -5.25 -17.60
C GLU A 356 8.57 -5.09 -18.41
N TYR A 357 9.46 -4.18 -18.05
CA TYR A 357 10.73 -3.98 -18.75
C TYR A 357 11.60 -5.26 -18.78
N LEU A 358 11.72 -5.96 -17.65
CA LEU A 358 12.46 -7.22 -17.56
C LEU A 358 11.83 -8.31 -18.44
N PHE A 359 10.50 -8.40 -18.50
CA PHE A 359 9.79 -9.49 -19.18
C PHE A 359 9.44 -9.20 -20.65
N ARG A 360 9.41 -7.93 -21.07
CA ARG A 360 9.24 -7.51 -22.49
C ARG A 360 10.51 -7.67 -23.31
N ASN A 361 11.68 -7.57 -22.67
CA ASN A 361 12.96 -7.64 -23.37
C ASN A 361 13.56 -9.04 -23.23
N GLU A 362 13.47 -9.84 -24.30
CA GLU A 362 13.95 -11.24 -24.30
C GLU A 362 15.45 -11.32 -23.99
N ASP A 363 16.27 -10.39 -24.49
CA ASP A 363 17.71 -10.37 -24.24
C ASP A 363 18.02 -10.13 -22.74
N VAL A 364 17.29 -9.20 -22.11
CA VAL A 364 17.46 -8.91 -20.68
C VAL A 364 16.95 -10.06 -19.82
N LEU A 365 15.83 -10.68 -20.20
CA LEU A 365 15.28 -11.84 -19.49
C LEU A 365 16.22 -13.05 -19.58
N ASP A 366 16.78 -13.31 -20.76
CA ASP A 366 17.71 -14.40 -21.01
C ASP A 366 19.04 -14.19 -20.27
N ALA A 367 19.55 -12.96 -20.25
CA ALA A 367 20.71 -12.61 -19.44
C ALA A 367 20.46 -12.82 -17.94
N ALA A 368 19.26 -12.49 -17.44
CA ALA A 368 18.89 -12.74 -16.06
C ALA A 368 18.82 -14.25 -15.74
N ILE A 369 18.25 -15.05 -16.64
CA ILE A 369 18.20 -16.52 -16.50
C ILE A 369 19.61 -17.11 -16.50
N GLU A 370 20.48 -16.69 -17.42
CA GLU A 370 21.85 -17.20 -17.48
C GLU A 370 22.64 -16.80 -16.22
N THR A 371 22.48 -15.56 -15.75
CA THR A 371 23.06 -15.09 -14.49
C THR A 371 22.56 -15.90 -13.31
N ALA A 372 21.27 -16.30 -13.30
CA ALA A 372 20.69 -17.11 -12.23
C ALA A 372 21.35 -18.49 -12.11
N ILE A 373 21.77 -19.07 -13.23
CA ILE A 373 22.36 -20.42 -13.29
C ILE A 373 23.89 -20.36 -13.10
N GLU A 374 24.58 -19.51 -13.86
CA GLU A 374 26.04 -19.53 -13.98
C GLU A 374 26.75 -18.60 -12.99
N ASP A 375 26.15 -17.45 -12.65
CA ASP A 375 26.76 -16.48 -11.76
C ASP A 375 26.40 -16.75 -10.28
N LYS A 376 27.44 -17.04 -9.49
CA LYS A 376 27.31 -17.31 -8.06
C LYS A 376 27.45 -16.05 -7.19
N THR A 377 27.71 -14.88 -7.78
CA THR A 377 27.94 -13.60 -7.08
C THR A 377 26.78 -13.24 -6.16
N TYR A 378 25.54 -13.46 -6.60
CA TYR A 378 24.33 -13.12 -5.86
C TYR A 378 23.82 -14.24 -4.94
N ARG A 379 24.41 -15.45 -5.02
CA ARG A 379 23.81 -16.66 -4.45
C ARG A 379 23.62 -16.61 -2.93
N SER A 380 24.55 -15.98 -2.23
CA SER A 380 24.45 -15.78 -0.78
C SER A 380 23.35 -14.78 -0.42
N ASP A 381 23.14 -13.75 -1.24
CA ASP A 381 22.06 -12.77 -1.05
C ASP A 381 20.70 -13.43 -1.36
N ASP A 382 20.63 -14.26 -2.41
CA ASP A 382 19.44 -15.01 -2.80
C ASP A 382 19.00 -16.05 -1.74
N LEU A 383 19.96 -16.66 -1.04
CA LEU A 383 19.68 -17.56 0.08
C LEU A 383 18.97 -16.82 1.22
N GLU A 384 19.56 -15.71 1.68
CA GLU A 384 18.98 -14.88 2.75
C GLU A 384 17.63 -14.29 2.34
N PHE A 385 17.49 -13.93 1.06
CA PHE A 385 16.23 -13.49 0.47
C PHE A 385 15.15 -14.56 0.54
N THR A 386 15.49 -15.80 0.18
CA THR A 386 14.57 -16.94 0.23
C THR A 386 14.12 -17.23 1.67
N PHE A 387 15.03 -17.19 2.64
CA PHE A 387 14.69 -17.32 4.05
C PHE A 387 13.81 -16.19 4.56
N ALA A 388 14.09 -14.95 4.15
CA ALA A 388 13.27 -13.81 4.51
C ALA A 388 11.85 -13.92 3.97
N ALA A 389 11.68 -14.31 2.70
CA ALA A 389 10.36 -14.47 2.08
C ALA A 389 9.50 -15.51 2.81
N ARG A 390 10.09 -16.67 3.15
CA ARG A 390 9.40 -17.70 3.94
C ARG A 390 9.01 -17.20 5.33
N ALA A 391 9.92 -16.53 6.04
CA ALA A 391 9.65 -16.06 7.38
C ALA A 391 8.58 -14.96 7.43
N TRP A 392 8.49 -14.09 6.40
CA TRP A 392 7.38 -13.15 6.27
C TRP A 392 6.05 -13.87 6.03
N ALA A 393 6.02 -14.87 5.15
CA ALA A 393 4.83 -15.69 4.91
C ALA A 393 4.37 -16.43 6.18
N GLU A 394 5.30 -16.98 6.96
CA GLU A 394 5.00 -17.62 8.25
C GLU A 394 4.39 -16.63 9.26
N CYS A 395 4.93 -15.40 9.36
CA CYS A 395 4.37 -14.36 10.21
C CYS A 395 2.93 -14.01 9.81
N VAL A 396 2.65 -13.96 8.51
CA VAL A 396 1.33 -13.66 7.96
C VAL A 396 0.34 -14.78 8.27
N ASN A 397 0.69 -16.02 7.94
CA ASN A 397 -0.21 -17.16 8.11
C ASN A 397 -0.55 -17.44 9.58
N LEU A 398 0.36 -17.13 10.50
CA LEU A 398 0.12 -17.25 11.94
C LEU A 398 -0.57 -16.02 12.54
N GLY A 399 -0.70 -14.92 11.80
CA GLY A 399 -1.27 -13.66 12.30
C GLY A 399 -0.43 -12.99 13.40
N HIS A 400 0.88 -13.23 13.45
CA HIS A 400 1.76 -12.81 14.54
C HIS A 400 2.26 -11.36 14.37
N PHE A 401 1.43 -10.38 14.75
CA PHE A 401 1.79 -8.95 14.71
C PHE A 401 3.08 -8.62 15.47
N GLU A 402 3.28 -9.15 16.67
CA GLU A 402 4.49 -8.89 17.48
C GLU A 402 5.76 -9.41 16.80
N THR A 403 5.69 -10.59 16.17
CA THR A 403 6.84 -11.15 15.45
C THR A 403 7.14 -10.30 14.21
N TRP A 404 6.10 -9.88 13.49
CA TRP A 404 6.25 -8.96 12.37
C TRP A 404 6.94 -7.66 12.79
N GLU A 405 6.47 -7.02 13.86
CA GLU A 405 7.02 -5.78 14.40
C GLU A 405 8.53 -5.93 14.70
N LYS A 406 8.91 -6.92 15.50
CA LYS A 406 10.33 -7.14 15.87
C LYS A 406 11.20 -7.35 14.63
N ARG A 407 10.73 -8.10 13.63
CA ARG A 407 11.46 -8.34 12.37
C ARG A 407 11.61 -7.07 11.54
N PHE A 408 10.55 -6.26 11.48
CA PHE A 408 10.54 -5.00 10.74
C PHE A 408 11.45 -3.98 11.42
N VAL A 409 11.23 -3.70 12.70
CA VAL A 409 11.93 -2.66 13.47
C VAL A 409 13.43 -2.93 13.56
N SER A 410 13.84 -4.19 13.81
CA SER A 410 15.28 -4.53 13.81
C SER A 410 15.98 -4.20 12.49
N THR A 411 15.26 -4.31 11.38
CA THR A 411 15.80 -4.05 10.04
C THR A 411 15.70 -2.58 9.68
N GLN A 412 14.63 -1.91 10.12
CA GLN A 412 14.48 -0.48 10.06
C GLN A 412 15.64 0.24 10.77
N GLN A 413 15.99 -0.17 11.98
CA GLN A 413 17.11 0.38 12.76
C GLN A 413 18.45 0.26 12.03
N PHE A 414 18.67 -0.83 11.31
CA PHE A 414 19.89 -1.01 10.52
C PHE A 414 20.02 0.02 9.38
N PHE A 415 18.92 0.36 8.72
CA PHE A 415 18.90 1.31 7.59
C PHE A 415 18.61 2.77 8.00
N GLU A 416 18.20 3.01 9.24
CA GLU A 416 17.82 4.33 9.76
C GLU A 416 18.82 5.45 9.45
N PRO A 417 20.16 5.25 9.58
CA PRO A 417 21.14 6.30 9.28
C PRO A 417 21.13 6.80 7.82
N ARG A 418 20.42 6.11 6.92
CA ARG A 418 20.41 6.35 5.47
C ARG A 418 19.04 6.78 4.96
N PHE A 419 18.02 6.84 5.81
CA PHE A 419 16.67 7.21 5.39
C PHE A 419 16.55 8.65 4.90
N GLU A 420 17.28 9.61 5.48
CA GLU A 420 17.18 11.01 5.04
C GLU A 420 17.64 11.21 3.59
N GLU A 421 18.79 10.63 3.23
CA GLU A 421 19.28 10.64 1.85
C GLU A 421 18.32 9.90 0.90
N ALA A 422 17.87 8.72 1.31
CA ALA A 422 16.95 7.90 0.53
C ALA A 422 15.59 8.59 0.28
N LYS A 423 15.09 9.36 1.25
CA LYS A 423 13.84 10.12 1.12
C LYS A 423 13.96 11.20 0.04
N VAL A 424 15.10 11.88 -0.05
CA VAL A 424 15.33 12.92 -1.07
C VAL A 424 15.29 12.30 -2.47
N VAL A 425 16.07 11.24 -2.70
CA VAL A 425 16.13 10.54 -3.99
C VAL A 425 14.79 9.90 -4.35
N GLY A 426 14.15 9.22 -3.38
CA GLY A 426 12.85 8.60 -3.58
C GLY A 426 11.74 9.59 -3.93
N ASN A 427 11.75 10.79 -3.34
CA ASN A 427 10.79 11.85 -3.68
C ASN A 427 11.01 12.41 -5.09
N GLN A 428 12.26 12.59 -5.51
CA GLN A 428 12.59 13.02 -6.88
C GLN A 428 12.12 12.00 -7.91
N MET A 429 12.36 10.71 -7.66
CA MET A 429 11.91 9.61 -8.52
C MET A 429 10.39 9.63 -8.70
N MET A 430 9.64 9.76 -7.60
CA MET A 430 8.18 9.79 -7.61
C MET A 430 7.62 11.00 -8.35
N LYS A 431 8.25 12.17 -8.20
CA LYS A 431 7.85 13.37 -8.91
C LYS A 431 7.96 13.19 -10.42
N LYS A 432 9.08 12.62 -10.91
CA LYS A 432 9.29 12.35 -12.34
C LYS A 432 8.31 11.32 -12.90
N ILE A 433 7.98 10.29 -12.12
CA ILE A 433 6.96 9.29 -12.52
C ILE A 433 5.57 9.92 -12.63
N LEU A 434 5.22 10.81 -11.69
CA LEU A 434 3.95 11.52 -11.70
C LEU A 434 3.85 12.54 -12.86
N GLU A 435 4.95 13.18 -13.23
CA GLU A 435 5.03 14.08 -14.38
C GLU A 435 4.82 13.30 -15.69
N ASN A 436 5.52 12.19 -15.89
CA ASN A 436 5.34 11.34 -17.07
C ASN A 436 3.96 10.67 -17.15
N SER A 437 3.26 10.51 -16.02
CA SER A 437 1.90 9.97 -15.99
C SER A 437 0.83 11.01 -16.33
N LYS A 438 1.16 12.31 -16.39
CA LYS A 438 0.24 13.40 -16.78
C LYS A 438 0.31 13.75 -18.27
N ASP A 439 1.41 13.39 -18.92
CA ASP A 439 1.62 13.52 -20.37
C ASP A 439 1.10 12.28 -21.15
N ASN A 440 0.46 11.35 -20.42
CA ASN A 440 -0.30 10.19 -20.89
C ASN A 440 -1.76 10.34 -20.45
#